data_AF-A0A8S0W7N4-F1
#
_entry.id   AF-A0A8S0W7N4-F1
#
_cell.length_a   1.000
_cell.length_b   1.000
_cell.length_c   1.000
_cell.angle_alpha   90.00
_cell.angle_beta   90.00
_cell.angle_gamma   90.00
#
_symmetry.space_group_name_H-M   'P 1'
#
loop_
_entity.id
_entity.type
_entity.pdbx_description
1 polymer ?
#
loop_
_entity_poly.entity_id
_entity_poly.type
_entity_poly.pdbx_seq_one_letter_code
_entity_poly.pdbx_strand_id
1 'polypeptide(L)'
;MLSNIEQAITNVLSAEQTPNYENVLREYMNLTGYVLYLDDPCSSFFHNAIDKYIGHGEKLDSPFAHIVLEIRKQEFDFCLLLMQMRLGTELVPCPCCDVFMSGDEIKRKMGFMDDEVTQVPTRTKKLRSRCFTKTKSRSKVTGRAVAFDPCGPSKSASSM
;
A
#
# COMPACT_ATOMS: atom_id res chain seq x y z
N MET A 1 17.62 -21.22 0.45
CA MET A 1 18.04 -20.83 1.81
C MET A 1 16.96 -19.91 2.35
N LEU A 2 16.66 -19.98 3.65
CA LEU A 2 15.77 -19.01 4.29
C LEU A 2 16.52 -17.68 4.48
N SER A 3 15.81 -16.57 4.40
CA SER A 3 16.32 -15.27 4.85
C SER A 3 16.33 -15.19 6.38
N ASN A 4 17.08 -14.25 6.96
CA ASN A 4 17.17 -14.10 8.43
C ASN A 4 15.81 -13.88 9.10
N ILE A 5 14.86 -13.21 8.42
CA ILE A 5 13.50 -13.01 8.94
C ILE A 5 12.66 -14.31 8.91
N GLU A 6 12.78 -15.11 7.86
CA GLU A 6 12.13 -16.42 7.77
C GLU A 6 12.74 -17.43 8.75
N GLN A 7 14.06 -17.36 8.96
CA GLN A 7 14.75 -18.15 9.99
C GLN A 7 14.32 -17.73 11.40
N ALA A 8 14.16 -16.43 11.68
CA ALA A 8 13.64 -15.94 12.96
C ALA A 8 12.21 -16.45 13.21
N ILE A 9 11.32 -16.36 12.21
CA ILE A 9 9.96 -16.92 12.30
C ILE A 9 9.99 -18.44 12.52
N THR A 10 10.89 -19.15 11.83
CA THR A 10 11.07 -20.61 12.01
C THR A 10 11.55 -20.96 13.42
N ASN A 11 12.44 -20.18 14.01
CA ASN A 11 12.89 -20.36 15.40
C ASN A 11 11.74 -20.17 16.39
N VAL A 12 10.96 -19.08 16.24
CA VAL A 12 9.79 -18.79 17.11
C VAL A 12 8.74 -19.91 17.03
N LEU A 13 8.43 -20.39 15.82
CA LEU A 13 7.52 -21.52 15.61
C LEU A 13 8.06 -22.83 16.20
N SER A 14 9.37 -23.07 16.09
CA SER A 14 10.03 -24.25 16.67
C SER A 14 10.08 -24.22 18.21
N ALA A 15 9.96 -23.03 18.81
CA ALA A 15 9.81 -22.83 20.25
C ALA A 15 8.34 -22.87 20.72
N GLU A 16 7.42 -23.36 19.88
CA GLU A 16 5.97 -23.46 20.12
C GLU A 16 5.27 -22.10 20.43
N GLN A 17 5.88 -20.98 20.02
CA GLN A 17 5.35 -19.64 20.23
C GLN A 17 4.61 -19.12 18.99
N THR A 18 3.56 -18.32 19.22
CA THR A 18 2.91 -17.56 18.16
C THR A 18 3.84 -16.43 17.68
N PRO A 19 4.15 -16.31 16.38
CA PRO A 19 4.95 -15.21 15.86
C PRO A 19 4.26 -13.86 16.07
N ASN A 20 4.98 -12.94 16.70
CA ASN A 20 4.60 -11.55 16.88
C ASN A 20 5.82 -10.63 16.67
N TYR A 21 5.60 -9.32 16.66
CA TYR A 21 6.68 -8.33 16.47
C TYR A 21 7.82 -8.52 17.48
N GLU A 22 7.53 -8.62 18.77
CA GLU A 22 8.55 -8.65 19.83
C GLU A 22 9.43 -9.91 19.79
N ASN A 23 8.84 -11.09 19.59
CA ASN A 23 9.60 -12.36 19.61
C ASN A 23 10.33 -12.61 18.29
N VAL A 24 9.76 -12.22 17.14
CA VAL A 24 10.46 -12.32 15.85
C VAL A 24 11.56 -11.28 15.73
N LEU A 25 11.37 -10.05 16.23
CA LEU A 25 12.46 -9.07 16.34
C LEU A 25 13.60 -9.62 17.21
N ARG A 26 13.29 -10.18 18.39
CA ARG A 26 14.29 -10.78 19.28
C ARG A 26 15.08 -11.91 18.62
N GLU A 27 14.42 -12.83 17.94
CA GLU A 27 15.10 -13.91 17.21
C GLU A 27 15.89 -13.40 16.00
N TYR A 28 15.39 -12.40 15.28
CA TYR A 28 16.13 -11.76 14.20
C TYR A 28 17.42 -11.10 14.70
N MET A 29 17.37 -10.44 15.86
CA MET A 29 18.52 -9.84 16.54
C MET A 29 19.54 -10.92 16.97
N ASN A 30 19.07 -12.00 17.59
CA ASN A 30 19.90 -13.16 17.95
C ASN A 30 20.64 -13.75 16.73
N LEU A 31 19.95 -13.88 15.59
CA LEU A 31 20.52 -14.41 14.34
C LEU A 31 21.50 -13.47 13.65
N THR A 32 21.32 -12.15 13.82
CA THR A 32 22.19 -11.13 13.21
C THR A 32 23.35 -10.72 14.10
N GLY A 33 23.36 -11.12 15.37
CA GLY A 33 24.42 -10.83 16.34
C GLY A 33 24.34 -9.42 16.93
N TYR A 34 23.24 -8.69 16.72
CA TYR A 34 23.03 -7.38 17.30
C TYR A 34 22.41 -7.47 18.70
N VAL A 35 22.91 -6.64 19.62
CA VAL A 35 22.37 -6.51 20.97
C VAL A 35 21.37 -5.35 20.97
N LEU A 36 20.14 -5.59 21.44
CA LEU A 36 19.11 -4.57 21.59
C LEU A 36 19.58 -3.43 22.51
N TYR A 37 19.99 -2.31 21.92
CA TYR A 37 20.10 -1.03 22.62
C TYR A 37 18.84 -0.18 22.35
N LEU A 38 18.51 0.71 23.29
CA LEU A 38 17.24 1.47 23.26
C LEU A 38 17.16 2.52 22.12
N ASP A 39 18.30 2.92 21.56
CA ASP A 39 18.42 3.88 20.43
C ASP A 39 18.87 3.18 19.11
N ASP A 40 18.54 1.90 19.01
CA ASP A 40 19.04 0.89 18.07
C ASP A 40 18.85 1.12 16.54
N PRO A 41 19.85 1.41 15.65
CA PRO A 41 19.65 1.27 14.19
C PRO A 41 19.13 -0.12 13.76
N CYS A 42 19.20 -1.14 14.61
CA CYS A 42 18.61 -2.44 14.38
C CYS A 42 17.10 -2.48 14.11
N SER A 43 16.32 -1.53 14.65
CA SER A 43 14.91 -1.38 14.25
C SER A 43 14.79 -1.10 12.75
N SER A 44 15.68 -0.27 12.18
CA SER A 44 15.69 0.03 10.74
C SER A 44 16.14 -1.17 9.89
N PHE A 45 17.03 -2.02 10.38
CA PHE A 45 17.42 -3.25 9.66
C PHE A 45 16.28 -4.27 9.64
N PHE A 46 15.56 -4.44 10.76
CA PHE A 46 14.37 -5.28 10.83
C PHE A 46 13.24 -4.74 9.94
N HIS A 47 12.95 -3.44 10.02
CA HIS A 47 12.00 -2.75 9.16
C HIS A 47 12.32 -3.01 7.67
N ASN A 48 13.55 -2.73 7.23
CA ASN A 48 14.02 -3.02 5.87
C ASN A 48 13.98 -4.52 5.48
N ALA A 49 13.93 -5.44 6.43
CA ALA A 49 13.78 -6.87 6.16
C ALA A 49 12.31 -7.26 5.93
N ILE A 50 11.38 -6.67 6.68
CA ILE A 50 9.93 -6.92 6.51
C ILE A 50 9.31 -6.07 5.40
N ASP A 51 9.86 -4.88 5.10
CA ASP A 51 9.38 -3.97 4.05
C ASP A 51 9.52 -4.59 2.64
N LYS A 52 10.48 -5.52 2.46
CA LYS A 52 10.63 -6.36 1.26
C LYS A 52 9.41 -7.24 0.94
N TYR A 53 8.50 -7.42 1.88
CA TYR A 53 7.25 -8.16 1.68
C TYR A 53 6.10 -7.28 1.18
N ILE A 54 6.39 -6.01 0.86
CA ILE A 54 5.47 -5.05 0.24
C ILE A 54 5.85 -4.86 -1.24
N GLY A 55 4.85 -4.55 -2.07
CA GLY A 55 5.09 -3.93 -3.37
C GLY A 55 4.59 -4.73 -4.57
N HIS A 56 4.19 -5.98 -4.39
CA HIS A 56 3.63 -6.79 -5.46
C HIS A 56 2.26 -7.36 -5.09
N GLY A 57 1.25 -7.03 -5.90
CA GLY A 57 0.01 -7.81 -6.03
C GLY A 57 0.23 -9.20 -6.64
N GLU A 58 1.49 -9.59 -6.80
CA GLU A 58 1.97 -10.89 -7.25
C GLU A 58 2.71 -11.54 -6.08
N LYS A 59 2.09 -12.57 -5.51
CA LYS A 59 2.73 -13.76 -4.91
C LYS A 59 4.23 -13.64 -4.61
N LEU A 60 4.55 -13.19 -3.40
CA LEU A 60 5.74 -13.72 -2.73
C LEU A 60 5.47 -15.21 -2.46
N ASP A 61 6.11 -16.09 -3.22
CA ASP A 61 6.05 -17.56 -3.05
C ASP A 61 6.76 -18.05 -1.75
N SER A 62 6.85 -17.20 -0.73
CA SER A 62 7.31 -17.55 0.61
C SER A 62 6.11 -17.96 1.47
N PRO A 63 6.14 -19.13 2.15
CA PRO A 63 5.08 -19.54 3.06
C PRO A 63 4.95 -18.61 4.28
N PHE A 64 5.96 -17.77 4.54
CA PHE A 64 5.99 -16.84 5.66
C PHE A 64 5.38 -15.46 5.34
N ALA A 65 5.02 -15.18 4.08
CA ALA A 65 4.59 -13.84 3.65
C ALA A 65 3.41 -13.28 4.47
N HIS A 66 2.40 -14.10 4.79
CA HIS A 66 1.28 -13.70 5.66
C HIS A 66 1.75 -13.35 7.08
N ILE A 67 2.70 -14.11 7.64
CA ILE A 67 3.22 -13.89 8.99
C ILE A 67 4.01 -12.57 9.03
N VAL A 68 4.83 -12.30 8.00
CA VAL A 68 5.59 -11.04 7.90
C VAL A 68 4.67 -9.83 7.76
N LEU A 69 3.57 -9.94 6.99
CA LEU A 69 2.58 -8.86 6.85
C LEU A 69 1.88 -8.55 8.19
N GLU A 70 1.59 -9.56 9.00
CA GLU A 70 0.99 -9.37 10.34
C GLU A 70 1.98 -8.77 11.33
N ILE A 71 3.24 -9.20 11.31
CA ILE A 71 4.34 -8.60 12.09
C ILE A 71 4.53 -7.13 11.72
N ARG A 72 4.41 -6.77 10.43
CA ARG A 72 4.48 -5.38 9.97
C ARG A 72 3.33 -4.52 10.48
N LYS A 73 2.10 -5.05 10.55
CA LYS A 73 0.97 -4.36 11.20
C LYS A 73 1.29 -4.05 12.66
N GLN A 74 1.82 -5.03 13.38
CA GLN A 74 2.20 -4.89 14.80
C GLN A 74 3.34 -3.89 15.01
N GLU A 75 4.37 -3.89 14.14
CA GLU A 75 5.43 -2.86 14.14
C GLU A 75 4.84 -1.45 13.93
N PHE A 76 3.95 -1.30 12.95
CA PHE A 76 3.36 0.00 12.62
C PHE A 76 2.49 0.53 13.77
N ASP A 77 1.69 -0.33 14.40
CA ASP A 77 0.90 -0.01 15.58
C ASP A 77 1.77 0.41 16.77
N PHE A 78 2.89 -0.27 17.00
CA PHE A 78 3.87 0.10 18.01
C PHE A 78 4.53 1.46 17.70
N CYS A 79 4.89 1.72 16.44
CA CYS A 79 5.43 3.01 16.01
C CYS A 79 4.44 4.16 16.22
N LEU A 80 3.15 3.96 15.88
CA LEU A 80 2.10 4.95 16.13
C LEU A 80 1.93 5.25 17.63
N LEU A 81 1.91 4.22 18.47
CA LEU A 81 1.81 4.37 19.93
C LEU A 81 3.02 5.14 20.50
N LEU A 82 4.23 4.83 20.04
CA LEU A 82 5.44 5.57 20.42
C LEU A 82 5.38 7.05 20.00
N MET A 83 4.87 7.35 18.79
CA MET A 83 4.68 8.74 18.35
C MET A 83 3.64 9.48 19.21
N GLN A 84 2.52 8.85 19.53
CA GLN A 84 1.48 9.44 20.39
C GLN A 84 2.02 9.75 21.79
N MET A 85 2.73 8.80 22.41
CA MET A 85 3.37 9.01 23.72
C MET A 85 4.44 10.11 23.68
N ARG A 86 5.26 10.17 22.61
CA ARG A 86 6.32 11.17 22.47
C ARG A 86 5.78 12.59 22.25
N LEU A 87 4.67 12.72 21.51
CA LEU A 87 4.04 14.02 21.22
C LEU A 87 3.02 14.44 22.29
N GLY A 88 2.57 13.52 23.15
CA GLY A 88 1.54 13.79 24.16
C GLY A 88 0.15 14.03 23.59
N THR A 89 -0.15 13.44 22.42
CA THR A 89 -1.40 13.66 21.67
C THR A 89 -1.79 12.40 20.90
N GLU A 90 -3.10 12.18 20.74
CA GLU A 90 -3.66 11.10 19.91
C GLU A 90 -3.47 11.35 18.41
N LEU A 91 -3.33 12.62 18.02
CA LEU A 91 -3.11 13.06 16.63
C LEU A 91 -1.62 13.08 16.30
N VAL A 92 -1.21 12.30 15.29
CA VAL A 92 0.18 12.19 14.82
C VAL A 92 0.23 12.45 13.30
N PRO A 93 1.38 12.91 12.74
CA PRO A 93 1.48 13.16 11.30
C PRO A 93 1.41 11.86 10.50
N CYS A 94 0.57 11.80 9.45
CA CYS A 94 0.56 10.65 8.54
C CYS A 94 1.88 10.59 7.76
N PRO A 95 2.62 9.46 7.76
CA PRO A 95 3.83 9.30 6.93
C PRO A 95 3.53 9.38 5.42
N CYS A 96 2.24 9.34 5.05
CA CYS A 96 1.75 9.43 3.69
C CYS A 96 1.60 10.86 3.13
N CYS A 97 1.42 11.87 3.99
CA CYS A 97 1.05 13.22 3.56
C CYS A 97 1.24 14.32 4.63
N ASP A 98 1.91 14.03 5.74
CA ASP A 98 2.22 14.93 6.87
C ASP A 98 1.03 15.64 7.54
N VAL A 99 -0.21 15.24 7.21
CA VAL A 99 -1.44 15.71 7.87
C VAL A 99 -1.57 15.01 9.22
N PHE A 100 -1.82 15.78 10.28
CA PHE A 100 -2.11 15.25 11.60
C PHE A 100 -3.47 14.55 11.60
N MET A 101 -3.48 13.27 11.96
CA MET A 101 -4.65 12.39 11.98
C MET A 101 -4.55 11.45 13.19
N SER A 102 -5.67 10.86 13.61
CA SER A 102 -5.65 9.81 14.63
C SER A 102 -4.98 8.54 14.12
N GLY A 103 -4.46 7.71 15.03
CA GLY A 103 -3.84 6.43 14.66
C GLY A 103 -4.72 5.56 13.76
N ASP A 104 -6.01 5.43 14.09
CA ASP A 104 -6.96 4.58 13.34
C ASP A 104 -7.33 5.14 11.95
N GLU A 105 -7.29 6.47 11.77
CA GLU A 105 -7.42 7.07 10.44
C GLU A 105 -6.18 6.79 9.57
N ILE A 106 -4.99 6.84 10.17
CA ILE A 106 -3.74 6.51 9.48
C ILE A 106 -3.72 5.02 9.11
N LYS A 107 -4.08 4.11 10.03
CA LYS A 107 -4.14 2.66 9.77
C LYS A 107 -5.07 2.31 8.62
N ARG A 108 -6.27 2.89 8.56
CA ARG A 108 -7.22 2.73 7.44
C ARG A 108 -6.65 3.28 6.14
N LYS A 109 -6.10 4.51 6.16
CA LYS A 109 -5.51 5.16 4.97
C LYS A 109 -4.30 4.42 4.41
N MET A 110 -3.55 3.72 5.25
CA MET A 110 -2.39 2.89 4.87
C MET A 110 -2.76 1.43 4.53
N GLY A 111 -4.04 1.04 4.64
CA GLY A 111 -4.50 -0.33 4.37
C GLY A 111 -4.06 -1.36 5.40
N PHE A 112 -3.73 -0.94 6.63
CA PHE A 112 -3.41 -1.85 7.74
C PHE A 112 -4.64 -2.33 8.49
N MET A 113 -5.68 -1.50 8.53
CA MET A 113 -7.05 -1.92 8.85
C MET A 113 -7.81 -2.09 7.55
N ASP A 114 -8.36 -3.29 7.33
CA ASP A 114 -9.50 -3.43 6.44
C ASP A 114 -10.68 -2.68 7.09
N ASP A 115 -11.21 -1.66 6.42
CA ASP A 115 -12.57 -1.22 6.73
C ASP A 115 -13.47 -2.46 6.58
N GLU A 116 -14.32 -2.76 7.57
CA GLU A 116 -15.38 -3.75 7.37
C GLU A 116 -16.27 -3.24 6.23
N VAL A 117 -15.97 -3.71 5.01
CA VAL A 117 -16.74 -3.38 3.83
C VAL A 117 -18.13 -3.91 4.10
N THR A 118 -19.02 -2.99 4.43
CA THR A 118 -20.46 -3.18 4.32
C THR A 118 -20.70 -3.54 2.87
N GLN A 119 -20.73 -4.84 2.57
CA GLN A 119 -20.86 -5.38 1.22
C GLN A 119 -22.29 -5.11 0.76
N VAL A 120 -22.57 -3.87 0.37
CA VAL A 120 -23.71 -3.55 -0.49
C VAL A 120 -23.41 -4.27 -1.80
N PRO A 121 -24.16 -5.34 -2.14
CA PRO A 121 -23.83 -6.15 -3.30
C PRO A 121 -24.11 -5.32 -4.54
N THR A 122 -23.06 -4.71 -5.10
CA THR A 122 -23.16 -3.88 -6.28
C THR A 122 -23.49 -4.79 -7.46
N ARG A 123 -24.80 -4.97 -7.71
CA ARG A 123 -25.34 -5.78 -8.81
C ARG A 123 -24.60 -5.42 -10.09
N THR A 124 -23.79 -6.33 -10.59
CA THR A 124 -23.12 -6.22 -11.88
C THR A 124 -24.15 -5.97 -12.98
N LYS A 125 -24.24 -4.71 -13.44
CA LYS A 125 -24.94 -4.38 -14.69
C LYS A 125 -24.16 -5.04 -15.82
N LYS A 126 -24.61 -6.23 -16.25
CA LYS A 126 -24.06 -6.95 -17.40
C LYS A 126 -24.06 -6.03 -18.62
N LEU A 127 -22.90 -5.51 -18.99
CA LEU A 127 -22.71 -4.82 -20.26
C LEU A 127 -22.89 -5.87 -21.37
N ARG A 128 -24.01 -5.81 -22.10
CA ARG A 128 -24.28 -6.73 -23.21
C ARG A 128 -23.33 -6.43 -24.36
N SER A 129 -22.25 -7.21 -24.47
CA SER A 129 -21.45 -7.29 -25.68
C SER A 129 -22.32 -7.75 -26.86
N ARG A 130 -22.52 -6.87 -27.85
CA ARG A 130 -23.01 -7.24 -29.18
C ARG A 130 -22.10 -6.63 -30.23
N CYS A 131 -21.21 -7.46 -30.77
CA CYS A 131 -20.59 -7.22 -32.07
C CYS A 131 -21.11 -8.31 -33.01
N PHE A 132 -21.74 -7.93 -34.12
CA PHE A 132 -21.59 -8.61 -35.41
C PHE A 132 -22.13 -7.74 -36.56
N THR A 133 -21.43 -7.79 -37.69
CA THR A 133 -21.62 -7.10 -38.99
C THR A 133 -22.94 -7.47 -39.70
N LYS A 134 -23.49 -6.84 -40.76
CA LYS A 134 -23.08 -5.96 -41.91
C LYS A 134 -24.41 -5.22 -42.35
N THR A 135 -24.52 -4.18 -43.19
CA THR A 135 -24.00 -3.94 -44.56
C THR A 135 -24.31 -2.50 -45.06
N LYS A 136 -23.42 -1.92 -45.90
CA LYS A 136 -23.60 -0.89 -46.95
C LYS A 136 -24.76 0.14 -46.90
N SER A 137 -24.39 1.42 -46.97
CA SER A 137 -24.86 2.34 -48.04
C SER A 137 -23.75 3.34 -48.44
N ARG A 138 -23.85 3.93 -49.64
CA ARG A 138 -22.84 4.85 -50.24
C ARG A 138 -23.17 6.30 -49.91
N SER A 139 -22.15 7.09 -49.60
CA SER A 139 -21.99 8.43 -50.20
C SER A 139 -20.51 8.88 -50.15
N LYS A 140 -20.02 9.42 -51.27
CA LYS A 140 -18.80 10.24 -51.30
C LYS A 140 -19.14 11.58 -50.65
N VAL A 141 -18.18 12.24 -49.99
CA VAL A 141 -17.77 13.62 -50.28
C VAL A 141 -16.39 13.87 -49.65
N THR A 142 -15.57 14.61 -50.38
CA THR A 142 -14.22 15.05 -50.01
C THR A 142 -14.22 16.14 -48.94
N GLY A 143 -13.26 16.12 -48.01
CA GLY A 143 -13.02 17.25 -47.10
C GLY A 143 -11.67 17.16 -46.41
N ARG A 144 -10.75 18.09 -46.73
CA ARG A 144 -9.51 18.29 -45.96
C ARG A 144 -9.88 18.79 -44.56
N ALA A 145 -9.43 18.10 -43.51
CA ALA A 145 -9.37 18.67 -42.16
C ALA A 145 -7.98 19.29 -41.97
N VAL A 146 -7.94 20.58 -41.68
CA VAL A 146 -6.73 21.40 -41.59
C VAL A 146 -6.07 21.23 -40.21
N ALA A 147 -4.74 21.28 -40.15
CA ALA A 147 -4.01 21.27 -38.89
C ALA A 147 -4.35 22.51 -38.05
N PHE A 148 -4.51 22.32 -36.74
CA PHE A 148 -4.75 23.43 -35.81
C PHE A 148 -3.42 24.14 -35.50
N ASP A 149 -3.29 25.40 -35.93
CA ASP A 149 -2.10 26.22 -35.70
C ASP A 149 -2.35 27.14 -34.47
N PRO A 150 -1.57 27.04 -33.38
CA PRO A 150 -1.90 27.66 -32.12
C PRO A 150 -1.37 29.11 -31.98
N CYS A 151 -1.71 30.03 -32.88
CA CYS A 151 -1.74 31.49 -32.58
C CYS A 151 -2.36 32.42 -33.67
N GLY A 152 -3.56 32.96 -33.38
CA GLY A 152 -4.02 34.28 -33.85
C GLY A 152 -4.82 34.35 -35.17
N PRO A 153 -5.35 35.55 -35.55
CA PRO A 153 -5.31 36.84 -34.84
C PRO A 153 -6.70 37.42 -34.48
N SER A 154 -6.69 38.52 -33.71
CA SER A 154 -7.89 39.28 -33.26
C SER A 154 -8.71 39.94 -34.38
N LYS A 155 -10.04 40.06 -34.18
CA LYS A 155 -10.80 41.33 -34.37
C LYS A 155 -12.28 41.28 -33.91
N SER A 156 -12.56 42.14 -32.93
CA SER A 156 -13.75 42.96 -32.61
C SER A 156 -15.14 42.75 -33.24
N ALA A 157 -16.17 43.01 -32.39
CA ALA A 157 -17.57 43.40 -32.67
C ALA A 157 -18.46 42.31 -33.35
N SER A 158 -19.80 42.24 -33.23
CA SER A 158 -20.87 43.10 -32.65
C SER A 158 -22.06 42.17 -32.25
N SER A 159 -23.19 42.55 -31.63
CA SER A 159 -23.73 43.80 -31.05
C SER A 159 -25.00 43.49 -30.21
N MET A 160 -25.42 44.43 -29.35
CA MET A 160 -26.70 44.51 -28.59
C MET A 160 -27.00 43.43 -27.54
#